data_AF-A0A7S2CVX3-F1
#
_entry.id   AF-A0A7S2CVX3-F1
#
_cell.length_a   1.000
_cell.length_b   1.000
_cell.length_c   1.000
_cell.angle_alpha   90.00
_cell.angle_beta   90.00
_cell.angle_gamma   90.00
#
_symmetry.space_group_name_H-M   'P 1'
#
loop_
_entity.id
_entity.type
_entity.pdbx_description
1 polymer ?
#
loop_
_entity_poly.entity_id
_entity_poly.type
_entity_poly.pdbx_seq_one_letter_code
_entity_poly.pdbx_strand_id
1 'polypeptide(L)'
;MQGLGDALDLPIRNATVVIKAMRFMFEKWPRLVAEYKPTFGSIFASYLKTYTHWGYCDLDMVIGNLPLFLEESELREYDLVSYSFGDQEAVYLRGQWTMHRNAHSINTLWKGCPHLGAHLQKELLLKVAWVRRMESRGIQNYPKRFQSAEGCYSARAVGTRGIRIRIANKQFVGLTVPADQVIYSVGGAVWQCPQDASVDVGELARHAASGRCQATLPNLPPQPNAVQQLAGGLERLTLSTEGCGAWMPPEFRMCAAELLEGGAELAASTAVVYVNDTLLVQRYRPSPLYALPNGCRQGAFFHFQEWKKAWAGQGGYGAHMTGVQPLGEPPRYSARPRNFTADPEGIALLP
;
A
#
# COMPACT_ATOMS: atom_id res chain seq x y z
N MET A 1 9.79 -18.99 20.39
CA MET A 1 9.68 -17.81 19.48
C MET A 1 9.97 -18.38 18.10
N GLN A 2 8.98 -18.52 17.21
CA GLN A 2 9.21 -19.07 15.87
C GLN A 2 9.72 -17.94 14.97
N GLY A 3 11.00 -17.96 14.62
CA GLY A 3 11.58 -17.01 13.68
C GLY A 3 11.29 -17.39 12.22
N LEU A 4 11.66 -16.54 11.26
CA LEU A 4 11.52 -16.85 9.82
C LEU A 4 12.24 -18.15 9.42
N GLY A 5 13.36 -18.47 10.07
CA GLY A 5 14.08 -19.73 9.88
C GLY A 5 13.29 -20.96 10.35
N ASP A 6 12.56 -20.85 11.46
CA ASP A 6 11.70 -21.92 11.97
C ASP A 6 10.43 -22.07 11.11
N ALA A 7 9.88 -20.95 10.62
CA ALA A 7 8.75 -20.98 9.69
C ALA A 7 9.09 -21.63 8.33
N LEU A 8 10.39 -21.67 7.98
CA LEU A 8 10.92 -22.25 6.74
C LEU A 8 11.60 -23.61 6.94
N ASP A 9 11.54 -24.18 8.15
CA ASP A 9 12.22 -25.43 8.50
C ASP A 9 13.71 -25.45 8.07
N LEU A 10 14.40 -24.30 8.16
CA LEU A 10 15.79 -24.20 7.73
C LEU A 10 16.72 -24.90 8.74
N PRO A 11 17.64 -25.78 8.31
CA PRO A 11 18.68 -26.32 9.17
C PRO A 11 19.45 -25.20 9.89
N ILE A 12 19.86 -25.40 11.15
CA ILE A 12 20.53 -24.36 11.98
C ILE A 12 21.73 -23.69 11.28
N ARG A 13 22.49 -24.44 10.47
CA ARG A 13 23.59 -23.90 9.63
C ARG A 13 23.10 -22.93 8.56
N ASN A 14 21.94 -23.18 7.96
CA ASN A 14 21.30 -22.33 6.96
C ASN A 14 20.72 -21.05 7.61
N ALA A 15 20.15 -21.15 8.81
CA ALA A 15 19.61 -20.00 9.53
C ALA A 15 20.67 -18.91 9.80
N THR A 16 21.87 -19.30 10.24
CA THR A 16 22.97 -18.34 10.47
C THR A 16 23.40 -17.60 9.20
N VAL A 17 23.47 -18.32 8.07
CA VAL A 17 23.82 -17.74 6.77
C VAL A 17 22.74 -16.73 6.33
N VAL A 18 21.47 -17.10 6.45
CA VAL A 18 20.34 -16.23 6.12
C VAL A 18 20.35 -14.96 6.98
N ILE A 19 20.51 -15.08 8.31
CA ILE A 19 20.53 -13.92 9.22
C ILE A 19 21.66 -12.95 8.86
N LYS A 20 22.88 -13.47 8.63
CA LYS A 20 24.03 -12.64 8.23
C LYS A 20 23.79 -11.94 6.90
N ALA A 21 23.20 -12.64 5.93
CA ALA A 21 22.87 -12.06 4.62
C ALA A 21 21.76 -11.01 4.73
N MET A 22 20.67 -11.27 5.46
CA MET A 22 19.59 -10.30 5.70
C MET A 22 20.13 -9.04 6.39
N ARG A 23 20.94 -9.21 7.45
CA ARG A 23 21.56 -8.09 8.15
C ARG A 23 22.39 -7.22 7.19
N PHE A 24 23.27 -7.86 6.41
CA PHE A 24 24.06 -7.15 5.40
C PHE A 24 23.17 -6.40 4.40
N MET A 25 22.11 -7.06 3.90
CA MET A 25 21.22 -6.45 2.92
C MET A 25 20.38 -5.30 3.50
N PHE A 26 19.95 -5.40 4.76
CA PHE A 26 19.20 -4.32 5.44
C PHE A 26 20.09 -3.15 5.84
N GLU A 27 21.34 -3.40 6.25
CA GLU A 27 22.34 -2.34 6.48
C GLU A 27 22.66 -1.60 5.18
N LYS A 28 22.76 -2.32 4.05
CA LYS A 28 22.98 -1.71 2.73
C LYS A 28 21.73 -1.00 2.20
N TRP A 29 20.58 -1.65 2.28
CA TRP A 29 19.31 -1.21 1.67
C TRP A 29 18.12 -1.44 2.61
N PRO A 30 17.89 -0.54 3.58
CA PRO A 30 16.82 -0.70 4.58
C PRO A 30 15.42 -0.91 3.98
N ARG A 31 15.14 -0.29 2.82
CA ARG A 31 13.85 -0.41 2.11
C ARG A 31 13.51 -1.84 1.70
N LEU A 32 14.49 -2.73 1.63
CA LEU A 32 14.26 -4.14 1.34
C LEU A 32 13.31 -4.82 2.35
N VAL A 33 13.17 -4.25 3.57
CA VAL A 33 12.18 -4.73 4.55
C VAL A 33 10.75 -4.76 3.99
N ALA A 34 10.41 -3.87 3.06
CA ALA A 34 9.10 -3.81 2.43
C ALA A 34 8.77 -5.09 1.63
N GLU A 35 9.78 -5.73 1.04
CA GLU A 35 9.61 -6.99 0.29
C GLU A 35 9.26 -8.18 1.21
N TYR A 36 9.47 -8.05 2.51
CA TYR A 36 9.15 -9.09 3.49
C TYR A 36 7.81 -8.87 4.19
N LYS A 37 7.07 -7.80 3.88
CA LYS A 37 5.75 -7.52 4.47
C LYS A 37 4.78 -8.72 4.45
N PRO A 38 4.66 -9.51 3.36
CA PRO A 38 3.79 -10.69 3.35
C PRO A 38 4.13 -11.76 4.40
N THR A 39 5.35 -11.76 4.93
CA THR A 39 5.82 -12.74 5.92
C THR A 39 5.47 -12.36 7.36
N PHE A 40 5.00 -11.12 7.60
CA PHE A 40 4.85 -10.57 8.94
C PHE A 40 3.86 -11.35 9.81
N GLY A 41 2.78 -11.89 9.24
CA GLY A 41 1.86 -12.79 9.96
C GLY A 41 2.54 -14.03 10.54
N SER A 42 3.55 -14.58 9.86
CA SER A 42 4.36 -15.68 10.36
C SER A 42 5.44 -15.19 11.34
N ILE A 43 6.21 -14.16 10.98
CA ILE A 43 7.33 -13.66 11.79
C ILE A 43 6.86 -13.14 13.15
N PHE A 44 5.74 -12.42 13.18
CA PHE A 44 5.21 -11.81 14.39
C PHE A 44 4.06 -12.62 14.99
N ALA A 45 3.90 -13.90 14.62
CA ALA A 45 2.80 -14.76 15.08
C ALA A 45 2.60 -14.74 16.61
N SER A 46 3.68 -14.62 17.39
CA SER A 46 3.61 -14.52 18.85
C SER A 46 2.95 -13.23 19.36
N TYR A 47 3.11 -12.10 18.65
CA TYR A 47 2.46 -10.83 18.95
C TYR A 47 1.01 -10.80 18.47
N LEU A 48 0.68 -11.62 17.47
CA LEU A 48 -0.63 -11.63 16.82
C LEU A 48 -1.65 -12.56 17.49
N LYS A 49 -1.28 -13.32 18.53
CA LYS A 49 -2.12 -14.37 19.13
C LYS A 49 -3.54 -13.93 19.53
N THR A 50 -3.69 -12.69 20.00
CA THR A 50 -4.97 -12.14 20.48
C THR A 50 -5.71 -11.33 19.41
N TYR A 51 -5.17 -11.24 18.19
CA TYR A 51 -5.73 -10.43 17.12
C TYR A 51 -6.41 -11.31 16.08
N THR A 52 -7.61 -10.90 15.64
CA THR A 52 -8.35 -11.60 14.58
C THR A 52 -7.78 -11.32 13.19
N HIS A 53 -7.10 -10.19 13.03
CA HIS A 53 -6.52 -9.69 11.79
C HIS A 53 -5.18 -9.02 12.06
N TRP A 54 -4.36 -8.91 11.02
CA TRP A 54 -3.14 -8.12 11.01
C TRP A 54 -3.00 -7.44 9.65
N GLY A 55 -2.09 -6.49 9.50
CA GLY A 55 -1.86 -5.86 8.21
C GLY A 55 -0.50 -5.20 8.13
N TYR A 56 -0.18 -4.71 6.94
CA TYR A 56 0.97 -3.86 6.71
C TYR A 56 0.52 -2.59 5.99
N CYS A 57 1.24 -1.50 6.24
CA CYS A 57 1.10 -0.25 5.52
C CYS A 57 2.48 0.32 5.15
N ASP A 58 2.51 1.30 4.25
CA ASP A 58 3.70 2.11 4.03
C ASP A 58 3.89 3.10 5.19
N LEU A 59 5.12 3.57 5.38
CA LEU A 59 5.46 4.50 6.46
C LEU A 59 5.26 5.97 6.06
N ASP A 60 5.16 6.25 4.76
CA ASP A 60 5.01 7.59 4.20
C ASP A 60 3.54 7.89 3.85
N MET A 61 2.69 7.79 4.86
CA MET A 61 1.26 7.99 4.73
C MET A 61 0.73 8.90 5.83
N VAL A 62 -0.27 9.71 5.50
CA VAL A 62 -1.15 10.35 6.49
C VAL A 62 -2.42 9.54 6.56
N ILE A 63 -2.76 9.07 7.76
CA ILE A 63 -3.97 8.28 8.02
C ILE A 63 -5.10 9.25 8.36
N GLY A 64 -6.22 9.13 7.65
CA GLY A 64 -7.44 9.88 7.92
C GLY A 64 -8.31 9.20 8.97
N ASN A 65 -9.63 9.40 8.88
CA ASN A 65 -10.61 8.76 9.74
C ASN A 65 -10.85 7.30 9.35
N LEU A 66 -9.82 6.46 9.50
CA LEU A 66 -9.79 5.07 9.02
C LEU A 66 -11.03 4.22 9.41
N PRO A 67 -11.62 4.34 10.62
CA PRO A 67 -12.82 3.58 10.99
C PRO A 67 -14.07 3.91 10.15
N LEU A 68 -14.11 5.07 9.47
CA LEU A 68 -15.19 5.36 8.51
C LEU A 68 -15.06 4.52 7.23
N PHE A 69 -13.82 4.18 6.86
CA PHE A 69 -13.50 3.51 5.61
C PHE A 69 -13.39 1.99 5.76
N LEU A 70 -12.91 1.51 6.90
CA LEU A 70 -12.88 0.09 7.23
C LEU A 70 -14.28 -0.42 7.54
N GLU A 71 -14.83 -1.22 6.64
CA GLU A 71 -16.17 -1.79 6.83
C GLU A 71 -16.08 -3.12 7.59
N GLU A 72 -17.05 -3.39 8.46
CA GLU A 72 -17.08 -4.66 9.20
C GLU A 72 -17.17 -5.87 8.26
N SER A 73 -17.90 -5.73 7.14
CA SER A 73 -18.01 -6.74 6.08
C SER A 73 -16.65 -7.09 5.49
N GLU A 74 -15.75 -6.11 5.35
CA GLU A 74 -14.39 -6.33 4.85
C GLU A 74 -13.62 -7.28 5.79
N LEU A 75 -13.83 -7.19 7.11
CA LEU A 75 -13.22 -8.10 8.08
C LEU A 75 -13.89 -9.47 8.16
N ARG A 76 -15.21 -9.53 7.98
CA ARG A 76 -15.98 -10.77 8.15
C ARG A 76 -15.97 -11.64 6.89
N GLU A 77 -16.09 -11.02 5.72
CA GLU A 77 -16.36 -11.72 4.46
C GLU A 77 -15.10 -12.01 3.64
N TYR A 78 -14.00 -11.32 3.92
CA TYR A 78 -12.75 -11.48 3.16
C TYR A 78 -11.62 -11.95 4.06
N ASP A 79 -10.67 -12.66 3.47
CA ASP A 79 -9.46 -13.11 4.14
C ASP A 79 -8.30 -12.15 3.90
N LEU A 80 -8.32 -11.44 2.77
CA LEU A 80 -7.38 -10.38 2.40
C LEU A 80 -8.14 -9.15 1.91
N VAL A 81 -7.80 -7.98 2.44
CA VAL A 81 -8.36 -6.71 2.00
C VAL A 81 -7.23 -5.73 1.73
N SER A 82 -7.19 -5.17 0.53
CA SER A 82 -6.19 -4.20 0.14
C SER A 82 -6.87 -2.93 -0.34
N TYR A 83 -6.34 -1.77 0.01
CA TYR A 83 -6.81 -0.52 -0.57
C TYR A 83 -5.83 -0.08 -1.65
N SER A 84 -6.34 0.13 -2.86
CA SER A 84 -5.60 0.74 -3.97
C SER A 84 -5.97 2.20 -4.13
N PHE A 85 -5.29 2.90 -5.04
CA PHE A 85 -5.38 4.36 -5.19
C PHE A 85 -6.01 4.81 -6.52
N GLY A 86 -6.81 3.94 -7.13
CA GLY A 86 -7.56 4.23 -8.36
C GLY A 86 -7.07 3.51 -9.62
N ASP A 87 -6.04 2.67 -9.48
CA ASP A 87 -5.44 1.88 -10.56
C ASP A 87 -5.87 0.41 -10.49
N GLN A 88 -7.18 0.17 -10.37
CA GLN A 88 -7.76 -1.17 -10.23
C GLN A 88 -7.51 -2.10 -11.41
N GLU A 89 -7.08 -1.57 -12.55
CA GLU A 89 -6.56 -2.36 -13.65
C GLU A 89 -5.32 -3.18 -13.26
N ALA A 90 -4.53 -2.71 -12.29
CA ALA A 90 -3.37 -3.40 -11.75
C ALA A 90 -3.76 -4.16 -10.48
N VAL A 91 -4.17 -5.42 -10.66
CA VAL A 91 -4.78 -6.26 -9.62
C VAL A 91 -3.73 -6.80 -8.65
N TYR A 92 -3.30 -5.95 -7.71
CA TYR A 92 -2.30 -6.27 -6.70
C TYR A 92 -2.77 -5.96 -5.27
N LEU A 93 -2.31 -6.78 -4.33
CA LEU A 93 -2.32 -6.48 -2.90
C LEU A 93 -1.26 -5.44 -2.60
N ARG A 94 -1.69 -4.25 -2.20
CA ARG A 94 -0.92 -3.01 -2.24
C ARG A 94 -0.09 -2.81 -0.98
N GLY A 95 1.15 -2.36 -1.16
CA GLY A 95 2.07 -2.07 -0.05
C GLY A 95 1.61 -0.97 0.90
N GLN A 96 0.79 -0.04 0.39
CA GLN A 96 0.23 1.11 1.11
C GLN A 96 -0.64 0.67 2.26
N TRP A 97 -1.53 -0.29 2.03
CA TRP A 97 -2.37 -0.85 3.07
C TRP A 97 -2.97 -2.18 2.60
N THR A 98 -2.59 -3.26 3.26
CA THR A 98 -3.24 -4.57 3.10
C THR A 98 -3.41 -5.22 4.45
N MET A 99 -4.62 -5.70 4.70
CA MET A 99 -5.01 -6.44 5.88
C MET A 99 -5.27 -7.91 5.54
N HIS A 100 -4.99 -8.76 6.50
CA HIS A 100 -5.04 -10.21 6.46
C HIS A 100 -5.84 -10.73 7.65
N ARG A 101 -6.70 -11.72 7.41
CA ARG A 101 -7.25 -12.57 8.47
C ARG A 101 -6.10 -13.32 9.12
N ASN A 102 -6.07 -13.30 10.46
CA ASN A 102 -5.05 -13.99 11.23
C ASN A 102 -5.35 -15.49 11.32
N ALA A 103 -5.21 -16.19 10.21
CA ALA A 103 -5.39 -17.63 10.09
C ALA A 103 -4.12 -18.27 9.53
N HIS A 104 -3.80 -19.48 9.98
CA HIS A 104 -2.55 -20.15 9.56
C HIS A 104 -2.45 -20.32 8.04
N SER A 105 -3.56 -20.66 7.37
CA SER A 105 -3.63 -20.79 5.90
C SER A 105 -3.31 -19.50 5.17
N ILE A 106 -3.68 -18.35 5.74
CA ILE A 106 -3.41 -17.02 5.19
C ILE A 106 -1.98 -16.58 5.51
N ASN A 107 -1.56 -16.76 6.76
CA ASN A 107 -0.25 -16.34 7.26
C ASN A 107 0.92 -17.08 6.61
N THR A 108 0.66 -18.16 5.88
CA THR A 108 1.67 -18.99 5.20
C THR A 108 1.65 -18.86 3.66
N LEU A 109 0.75 -18.05 3.09
CA LEU A 109 0.63 -17.88 1.63
C LEU A 109 1.94 -17.45 0.96
N TRP A 110 2.70 -16.58 1.62
CA TRP A 110 3.98 -16.06 1.14
C TRP A 110 5.00 -17.16 0.83
N LYS A 111 4.88 -18.35 1.44
CA LYS A 111 5.75 -19.50 1.13
C LYS A 111 5.66 -19.95 -0.33
N GLY A 112 4.52 -19.66 -0.99
CA GLY A 112 4.34 -19.90 -2.41
C GLY A 112 5.18 -19.00 -3.31
N CYS A 113 5.77 -17.93 -2.77
CA CYS A 113 6.73 -17.09 -3.47
C CYS A 113 8.15 -17.63 -3.27
N PRO A 114 8.83 -18.13 -4.32
CA PRO A 114 10.13 -18.79 -4.15
C PRO A 114 11.17 -17.91 -3.45
N HIS A 115 11.23 -16.62 -3.80
CA HIS A 115 12.21 -15.68 -3.23
C HIS A 115 11.97 -15.34 -1.75
N LEU A 116 10.76 -15.56 -1.22
CA LEU A 116 10.46 -15.44 0.21
C LEU A 116 10.55 -16.79 0.92
N GLY A 117 10.12 -17.86 0.24
CA GLY A 117 10.07 -19.23 0.74
C GLY A 117 11.32 -20.05 0.43
N ALA A 118 11.15 -21.10 -0.36
CA ALA A 118 12.15 -22.15 -0.59
C ALA A 118 13.51 -21.64 -1.14
N HIS A 119 13.54 -20.50 -1.83
CA HIS A 119 14.75 -19.94 -2.43
C HIS A 119 15.28 -18.70 -1.69
N LEU A 120 14.76 -18.35 -0.51
CA LEU A 120 15.18 -17.16 0.25
C LEU A 120 16.71 -17.11 0.46
N GLN A 121 17.32 -18.22 0.90
CA GLN A 121 18.76 -18.27 1.12
C GLN A 121 19.55 -18.02 -0.18
N LYS A 122 19.15 -18.66 -1.28
CA LYS A 122 19.78 -18.50 -2.59
C LYS A 122 19.66 -17.05 -3.07
N GLU A 123 18.47 -16.48 -2.96
CA GLU A 123 18.17 -15.10 -3.30
C GLU A 123 19.11 -14.14 -2.56
N LEU A 124 19.13 -14.23 -1.22
CA LEU A 124 19.95 -13.35 -0.38
C LEU A 124 21.43 -13.45 -0.70
N LEU A 125 21.96 -14.67 -0.90
CA LEU A 125 23.36 -14.88 -1.25
C LEU A 125 23.71 -14.28 -2.62
N LEU A 126 22.81 -14.36 -3.61
CA LEU A 126 23.00 -13.73 -4.91
C LEU A 126 23.04 -12.20 -4.78
N LYS A 127 22.18 -11.60 -3.94
CA LYS A 127 22.22 -10.15 -3.69
C LYS A 127 23.50 -9.71 -2.98
N VAL A 128 23.95 -10.44 -1.96
CA VAL A 128 25.22 -10.17 -1.27
C VAL A 128 26.40 -10.25 -2.23
N ALA A 129 26.45 -11.28 -3.07
CA ALA A 129 27.50 -11.44 -4.07
C ALA A 129 27.48 -10.33 -5.13
N TRP A 130 26.29 -9.89 -5.54
CA TRP A 130 26.12 -8.77 -6.47
C TRP A 130 26.67 -7.46 -5.88
N VAL A 131 26.25 -7.11 -4.67
CA VAL A 131 26.74 -5.93 -3.94
C VAL A 131 28.26 -5.93 -3.85
N ARG A 132 28.84 -7.03 -3.36
CA ARG A 132 30.30 -7.16 -3.20
C ARG A 132 31.06 -7.03 -4.52
N ARG A 133 30.52 -7.59 -5.61
CA ARG A 133 31.11 -7.50 -6.95
C ARG A 133 31.09 -6.08 -7.51
N MET A 134 30.01 -5.33 -7.29
CA MET A 134 29.92 -3.94 -7.74
C MET A 134 30.87 -3.06 -6.95
N GLU A 135 30.89 -3.21 -5.62
CA GLU A 135 31.75 -2.43 -4.74
C GLU A 135 33.24 -2.75 -4.92
N SER A 136 33.60 -4.01 -5.20
CA SER A 136 34.99 -4.38 -5.52
C SER A 136 35.51 -3.75 -6.82
N ARG A 137 34.60 -3.25 -7.68
CA ARG A 137 34.93 -2.52 -8.91
C ARG A 137 34.88 -1.00 -8.70
N GLY A 138 34.74 -0.53 -7.46
CA GLY A 138 34.58 0.88 -7.13
C GLY A 138 33.21 1.47 -7.50
N ILE A 139 32.23 0.65 -7.87
CA ILE A 139 30.89 1.11 -8.27
C ILE A 139 30.02 1.21 -7.02
N GLN A 140 29.66 2.43 -6.64
CA GLN A 140 28.80 2.68 -5.46
C GLN A 140 27.31 2.80 -5.81
N ASN A 141 26.99 3.20 -7.04
CA ASN A 141 25.62 3.32 -7.54
C ASN A 141 25.37 2.24 -8.60
N TYR A 142 24.63 1.19 -8.23
CA TYR A 142 24.32 0.09 -9.13
C TYR A 142 22.85 -0.34 -9.03
N PRO A 143 22.31 -0.99 -10.08
CA PRO A 143 20.93 -1.47 -10.08
C PRO A 143 20.68 -2.39 -8.88
N LYS A 144 19.63 -2.06 -8.14
CA LYS A 144 19.15 -2.86 -7.03
C LYS A 144 18.28 -3.97 -7.61
N ARG A 145 18.77 -5.20 -7.62
CA ARG A 145 18.04 -6.35 -8.17
C ARG A 145 17.15 -6.94 -7.07
N PHE A 146 15.92 -6.44 -6.97
CA PHE A 146 14.90 -6.99 -6.09
C PHE A 146 13.74 -7.50 -6.92
N GLN A 147 13.33 -8.74 -6.64
CA GLN A 147 12.03 -9.22 -7.10
C GLN A 147 11.00 -8.64 -6.15
N SER A 148 10.03 -7.89 -6.68
CA SER A 148 8.94 -7.34 -5.89
C SER A 148 8.08 -8.48 -5.33
N ALA A 149 7.85 -8.46 -4.03
CA ALA A 149 6.94 -9.38 -3.37
C ALA A 149 5.48 -9.09 -3.74
N GLU A 150 5.14 -7.86 -4.08
CA GLU A 150 3.78 -7.42 -4.42
C GLU A 150 3.16 -8.30 -5.52
N GLY A 151 3.83 -8.46 -6.65
CA GLY A 151 3.28 -9.22 -7.77
C GLY A 151 3.19 -10.72 -7.47
N CYS A 152 4.28 -11.32 -7.00
CA CYS A 152 4.26 -12.75 -6.68
C CYS A 152 3.22 -13.08 -5.60
N TYR A 153 3.15 -12.28 -4.55
CA TYR A 153 2.23 -12.52 -3.44
C TYR A 153 0.78 -12.37 -3.89
N SER A 154 0.47 -11.35 -4.70
CA SER A 154 -0.86 -11.14 -5.28
C SER A 154 -1.26 -12.30 -6.19
N ALA A 155 -0.36 -12.74 -7.08
CA ALA A 155 -0.59 -13.87 -7.97
C ALA A 155 -0.80 -15.17 -7.18
N ARG A 156 -0.01 -15.36 -6.11
CA ARG A 156 -0.15 -16.51 -5.22
C ARG A 156 -1.48 -16.49 -4.46
N ALA A 157 -1.91 -15.32 -3.98
CA ALA A 157 -3.16 -15.16 -3.24
C ALA A 157 -4.37 -15.45 -4.14
N VAL A 158 -4.44 -14.82 -5.32
CA VAL A 158 -5.51 -15.05 -6.31
C VAL A 158 -5.45 -16.47 -6.91
N GLY A 159 -4.30 -17.13 -6.90
CA GLY A 159 -4.17 -18.53 -7.32
C GLY A 159 -4.50 -19.56 -6.24
N THR A 160 -4.85 -19.15 -5.02
CA THR A 160 -5.12 -20.06 -3.91
C THR A 160 -6.62 -20.30 -3.73
N ARG A 161 -7.01 -21.57 -3.88
CA ARG A 161 -8.41 -22.01 -3.81
C ARG A 161 -9.08 -21.63 -2.48
N GLY A 162 -10.30 -21.12 -2.57
CA GLY A 162 -11.17 -20.84 -1.41
C GLY A 162 -10.83 -19.60 -0.61
N ILE A 163 -9.83 -18.81 -1.03
CA ILE A 163 -9.50 -17.52 -0.40
C ILE A 163 -10.45 -16.45 -0.93
N ARG A 164 -10.82 -15.53 -0.05
CA ARG A 164 -11.66 -14.38 -0.39
C ARG A 164 -10.83 -13.11 -0.33
N ILE A 165 -10.75 -12.36 -1.43
CA ILE A 165 -9.94 -11.14 -1.54
C ILE A 165 -10.82 -9.98 -1.97
N ARG A 166 -10.56 -8.80 -1.41
CA ARG A 166 -11.14 -7.53 -1.86
C ARG A 166 -10.03 -6.49 -2.07
N ILE A 167 -10.05 -5.82 -3.21
CA ILE A 167 -9.17 -4.69 -3.54
C ILE A 167 -10.07 -3.49 -3.84
N ALA A 168 -10.05 -2.47 -2.98
CA ALA A 168 -10.98 -1.32 -3.06
C ALA A 168 -10.24 0.01 -3.21
N ASN A 169 -10.84 1.00 -3.89
CA ASN A 169 -10.32 2.36 -3.91
C ASN A 169 -10.85 3.19 -2.72
N LYS A 170 -10.05 3.37 -1.69
CA LYS A 170 -10.42 4.19 -0.51
C LYS A 170 -9.31 5.15 -0.08
N GLN A 171 -8.30 5.36 -0.92
CA GLN A 171 -7.14 6.19 -0.59
C GLN A 171 -6.72 7.10 -1.73
N PHE A 172 -5.93 8.11 -1.38
CA PHE A 172 -5.30 9.02 -2.32
C PHE A 172 -3.80 8.77 -2.37
N VAL A 173 -3.17 9.02 -3.51
CA VAL A 173 -1.71 8.95 -3.66
C VAL A 173 -1.20 10.17 -4.40
N GLY A 174 -0.08 10.73 -3.98
CA GLY A 174 0.55 11.88 -4.65
C GLY A 174 1.01 11.63 -6.10
N LEU A 175 0.82 10.42 -6.63
CA LEU A 175 1.00 10.08 -8.06
C LEU A 175 -0.20 10.49 -8.92
N THR A 176 -1.41 10.35 -8.38
CA THR A 176 -2.68 10.50 -9.12
C THR A 176 -3.49 11.69 -8.64
N VAL A 177 -3.03 12.41 -7.61
CA VAL A 177 -3.52 13.76 -7.31
C VAL A 177 -3.10 14.65 -8.49
N PRO A 178 -4.03 15.04 -9.37
CA PRO A 178 -3.71 15.93 -10.47
C PRO A 178 -3.35 17.32 -9.92
N ALA A 179 -2.67 18.13 -10.73
CA ALA A 179 -2.14 19.42 -10.28
C ALA A 179 -3.22 20.41 -9.82
N ASP A 180 -4.46 20.17 -10.23
CA ASP A 180 -5.68 20.91 -9.88
C ASP A 180 -6.40 20.36 -8.65
N GLN A 181 -5.77 19.49 -7.85
CA GLN A 181 -6.31 19.00 -6.59
C GLN A 181 -5.34 19.29 -5.44
N VAL A 182 -5.90 19.56 -4.26
CA VAL A 182 -5.20 19.87 -3.02
C VAL A 182 -5.62 18.87 -1.95
N ILE A 183 -4.65 18.41 -1.16
CA ILE A 183 -4.90 17.54 -0.01
C ILE A 183 -4.92 18.39 1.26
N TYR A 184 -5.94 18.21 2.08
CA TYR A 184 -6.05 18.79 3.42
C TYR A 184 -6.11 17.68 4.47
N SER A 185 -5.55 17.94 5.65
CA SER A 185 -5.69 17.06 6.81
C SER A 185 -6.33 17.85 7.96
N VAL A 186 -7.64 17.74 8.13
CA VAL A 186 -8.41 18.60 9.05
C VAL A 186 -9.17 17.73 10.04
N GLY A 187 -8.99 17.97 11.34
CA GLY A 187 -9.73 17.25 12.37
C GLY A 187 -9.54 15.72 12.33
N GLY A 188 -8.38 15.24 11.90
CA GLY A 188 -8.08 13.82 11.72
C GLY A 188 -8.60 13.20 10.42
N ALA A 189 -9.40 13.92 9.62
CA ALA A 189 -9.80 13.49 8.28
C ALA A 189 -8.75 13.88 7.24
N VAL A 190 -8.64 13.07 6.18
CA VAL A 190 -7.89 13.40 4.96
C VAL A 190 -8.89 13.75 3.89
N TRP A 191 -8.75 14.95 3.31
CA TRP A 191 -9.59 15.47 2.25
C TRP A 191 -8.78 15.68 0.97
N GLN A 192 -9.38 15.38 -0.17
CA GLN A 192 -8.93 15.79 -1.49
C GLN A 192 -9.97 16.75 -2.06
N CYS A 193 -9.54 17.95 -2.45
CA CYS A 193 -10.41 19.00 -2.97
C CYS A 193 -9.88 19.54 -4.30
N PRO A 194 -10.75 19.99 -5.21
CA PRO A 194 -10.32 20.81 -6.34
C PRO A 194 -9.57 22.06 -5.87
N GLN A 195 -8.57 22.48 -6.65
CA GLN A 195 -7.71 23.63 -6.33
C GLN A 195 -8.50 24.94 -6.36
N ASP A 196 -9.54 25.02 -7.17
CA ASP A 196 -10.46 26.15 -7.30
C ASP A 196 -11.67 26.07 -6.35
N ALA A 197 -11.79 24.99 -5.56
CA ALA A 197 -12.86 24.86 -4.61
C ALA A 197 -12.74 25.92 -3.50
N SER A 198 -13.86 26.57 -3.17
CA SER A 198 -13.96 27.37 -1.94
C SER A 198 -13.99 26.41 -0.74
N VAL A 199 -12.92 26.39 0.03
CA VAL A 199 -12.75 25.50 1.19
C VAL A 199 -12.90 26.29 2.49
N ASP A 200 -13.97 26.02 3.25
CA ASP A 200 -14.09 26.44 4.64
C ASP A 200 -13.52 25.32 5.54
N VAL A 201 -12.36 25.56 6.16
CA VAL A 201 -11.72 24.62 7.09
C VAL A 201 -12.63 24.29 8.28
N GLY A 202 -13.45 25.24 8.72
CA GLY A 202 -14.46 25.03 9.76
C GLY A 202 -15.56 24.05 9.31
N GLU A 203 -15.95 24.10 8.04
CA GLU A 203 -16.89 23.13 7.44
C GLU A 203 -16.25 21.74 7.35
N LEU A 204 -15.00 21.65 6.86
CA LEU A 204 -14.26 20.38 6.82
C LEU A 204 -14.15 19.76 8.23
N ALA A 205 -13.82 20.57 9.24
CA ALA A 205 -13.70 20.14 10.63
C ALA A 205 -15.04 19.68 11.21
N ARG A 206 -16.15 20.38 10.94
CA ARG A 206 -17.50 19.98 11.37
C ARG A 206 -17.90 18.64 10.75
N HIS A 207 -17.64 18.45 9.46
CA HIS A 207 -17.91 17.17 8.78
C HIS A 207 -17.03 16.04 9.32
N ALA A 208 -15.73 16.29 9.52
CA ALA A 208 -14.82 15.33 10.13
C ALA A 208 -15.28 14.90 11.54
N ALA A 209 -15.79 15.84 12.34
CA ALA A 209 -16.28 15.58 13.69
C ALA A 209 -17.66 14.90 13.74
N SER A 210 -18.51 15.07 12.71
CA SER A 210 -19.83 14.43 12.63
C SER A 210 -19.75 12.91 12.45
N GLY A 211 -18.64 12.41 11.89
CA GLY A 211 -18.31 10.99 11.77
C GLY A 211 -17.51 10.48 12.96
N ARG A 212 -17.91 10.78 14.21
CA ARG A 212 -17.16 10.40 15.42
C ARG A 212 -16.68 8.96 15.30
N CYS A 213 -15.36 8.76 15.41
CA CYS A 213 -14.71 7.47 15.49
C CYS A 213 -15.41 6.62 16.56
N GLN A 214 -16.31 5.72 16.13
CA GLN A 214 -16.93 4.75 17.02
C GLN A 214 -15.92 3.61 17.20
N ALA A 215 -15.86 3.04 18.40
CA ALA A 215 -15.05 1.83 18.64
C ALA A 215 -15.58 0.61 17.85
N THR A 216 -16.75 0.75 17.21
CA THR A 216 -17.39 -0.22 16.34
C THR A 216 -17.22 0.19 14.88
N LEU A 217 -16.86 -0.77 14.03
CA LEU A 217 -16.76 -0.55 12.59
C LEU A 217 -18.15 -0.35 11.98
N PRO A 218 -18.30 0.49 10.93
CA PRO A 218 -19.56 0.65 10.23
C PRO A 218 -20.02 -0.71 9.68
N ASN A 219 -21.25 -1.08 10.05
CA ASN A 219 -21.90 -2.28 9.56
C ASN A 219 -22.15 -2.11 8.05
N LEU A 220 -21.66 -3.05 7.24
CA LEU A 220 -22.14 -3.52 5.92
C LEU A 220 -22.67 -2.48 4.90
N PRO A 221 -22.20 -2.46 3.64
CA PRO A 221 -23.07 -2.12 2.51
C PRO A 221 -24.22 -3.16 2.39
N PRO A 222 -25.48 -2.78 2.09
CA PRO A 222 -25.97 -1.46 1.72
C PRO A 222 -26.56 -0.73 2.94
N GLN A 223 -25.72 -0.28 3.88
CA GLN A 223 -26.12 0.74 4.83
C GLN A 223 -26.00 2.13 4.18
N PRO A 224 -26.90 3.08 4.49
CA PRO A 224 -26.87 4.43 3.92
C PRO A 224 -25.55 5.17 4.20
N ASN A 225 -24.81 4.73 5.22
CA ASN A 225 -23.57 5.36 5.67
C ASN A 225 -22.28 4.69 5.16
N ALA A 226 -22.36 3.66 4.33
CA ALA A 226 -21.17 3.03 3.74
C ALA A 226 -20.43 4.03 2.84
N VAL A 227 -19.10 4.05 2.89
CA VAL A 227 -18.28 4.97 2.07
C VAL A 227 -18.45 4.68 0.58
N GLN A 228 -18.53 3.39 0.23
CA GLN A 228 -18.73 2.94 -1.13
C GLN A 228 -20.13 2.29 -1.26
N GLN A 229 -21.03 2.96 -1.97
CA GLN A 229 -22.38 2.45 -2.23
C GLN A 229 -22.39 1.59 -3.49
N LEU A 230 -22.98 0.40 -3.42
CA LEU A 230 -23.04 -0.54 -4.55
C LEU A 230 -23.75 0.08 -5.76
N ALA A 231 -23.15 -0.06 -6.95
CA ALA A 231 -23.67 0.48 -8.19
C ALA A 231 -23.69 -0.59 -9.29
N GLY A 232 -24.63 -1.53 -9.21
CA GLY A 232 -24.76 -2.65 -10.14
C GLY A 232 -24.36 -3.99 -9.51
N GLY A 233 -24.30 -5.05 -10.33
CA GLY A 233 -23.96 -6.39 -9.89
C GLY A 233 -22.47 -6.72 -9.99
N LEU A 234 -22.13 -7.96 -9.64
CA LEU A 234 -20.80 -8.53 -9.86
C LEU A 234 -20.65 -8.95 -11.33
N GLU A 235 -19.57 -8.49 -11.97
CA GLU A 235 -19.21 -8.86 -13.34
C GLU A 235 -17.89 -9.65 -13.32
N ARG A 236 -17.70 -10.60 -14.24
CA ARG A 236 -16.47 -11.39 -14.31
C ARG A 236 -15.31 -10.53 -14.80
N LEU A 237 -14.12 -10.76 -14.23
CA LEU A 237 -12.88 -10.09 -14.61
C LEU A 237 -11.86 -11.11 -15.11
N THR A 238 -11.19 -10.77 -16.21
CA THR A 238 -10.12 -11.58 -16.78
C THR A 238 -8.76 -10.90 -16.56
N LEU A 239 -7.73 -11.69 -16.26
CA LEU A 239 -6.38 -11.18 -16.16
C LEU A 239 -5.60 -11.40 -17.46
N SER A 240 -4.80 -10.42 -17.82
CA SER A 240 -3.82 -10.40 -18.89
C SER A 240 -2.44 -10.05 -18.33
N THR A 241 -1.38 -10.39 -19.06
CA THR A 241 0.00 -9.99 -18.77
C THR A 241 0.41 -8.68 -19.45
N GLU A 242 -0.53 -8.05 -20.15
CA GLU A 242 -0.31 -6.86 -20.98
C GLU A 242 -1.13 -5.65 -20.49
N GLY A 243 -0.73 -4.45 -20.92
CA GLY A 243 -1.47 -3.20 -20.68
C GLY A 243 -1.23 -2.51 -19.33
N CYS A 244 -0.75 -3.22 -18.31
CA CYS A 244 -0.40 -2.63 -17.01
C CYS A 244 0.88 -3.27 -16.42
N GLY A 245 1.32 -2.80 -15.24
CA GLY A 245 2.29 -3.54 -14.44
C GLY A 245 3.68 -3.69 -15.07
N ALA A 246 4.13 -2.72 -15.89
CA ALA A 246 5.40 -2.80 -16.60
C ALA A 246 6.63 -2.99 -15.67
N TRP A 247 6.52 -2.56 -14.41
CA TRP A 247 7.55 -2.77 -13.37
C TRP A 247 7.62 -4.21 -12.85
N MET A 248 6.62 -5.04 -13.18
CA MET A 248 6.49 -6.41 -12.73
C MET A 248 7.04 -7.37 -13.79
N PRO A 249 7.72 -8.46 -13.39
CA PRO A 249 8.03 -9.57 -14.31
C PRO A 249 6.75 -10.12 -14.96
N PRO A 250 6.79 -10.52 -16.26
CA PRO A 250 5.60 -10.95 -16.99
C PRO A 250 4.79 -12.05 -16.29
N GLU A 251 5.46 -12.99 -15.63
CA GLU A 251 4.84 -14.11 -14.92
C GLU A 251 4.01 -13.71 -13.69
N PHE A 252 4.17 -12.46 -13.20
CA PHE A 252 3.40 -11.91 -12.08
C PHE A 252 2.54 -10.72 -12.50
N ARG A 253 2.41 -10.44 -13.80
CA ARG A 253 1.54 -9.36 -14.28
C ARG A 253 0.08 -9.77 -14.18
N MET A 254 -0.70 -8.97 -13.46
CA MET A 254 -2.13 -9.19 -13.22
C MET A 254 -2.93 -7.98 -13.69
N CYS A 255 -3.10 -7.85 -15.00
CA CYS A 255 -3.77 -6.71 -15.62
C CYS A 255 -5.21 -7.04 -15.99
N ALA A 256 -6.16 -6.24 -15.50
CA ALA A 256 -7.56 -6.33 -15.88
C ALA A 256 -7.82 -5.53 -17.15
N ALA A 257 -7.94 -6.23 -18.28
CA ALA A 257 -8.13 -5.61 -19.59
C ALA A 257 -9.43 -4.81 -19.66
N GLU A 258 -10.50 -5.33 -19.07
CA GLU A 258 -11.81 -4.69 -19.04
C GLU A 258 -11.79 -3.32 -18.32
N LEU A 259 -10.95 -3.19 -17.28
CA LEU A 259 -10.78 -1.92 -16.56
C LEU A 259 -9.84 -0.96 -17.29
N LEU A 260 -8.82 -1.48 -17.99
CA LEU A 260 -7.97 -0.66 -18.86
C LEU A 260 -8.78 0.00 -19.98
N GLU A 261 -9.62 -0.77 -20.66
CA GLU A 261 -10.45 -0.29 -21.77
C GLU A 261 -11.51 0.72 -21.31
N GLY A 262 -12.06 0.55 -20.11
CA GLY A 262 -13.04 1.48 -19.53
C GLY A 262 -12.45 2.77 -18.95
N GLY A 263 -11.12 2.88 -18.85
CA GLY A 263 -10.41 4.08 -18.42
C GLY A 263 -10.36 4.32 -16.91
N ALA A 264 -9.61 5.35 -16.51
CA ALA A 264 -9.24 5.62 -15.13
C ALA A 264 -10.43 5.88 -14.19
N GLU A 265 -11.51 6.50 -14.68
CA GLU A 265 -12.71 6.75 -13.87
C GLU A 265 -13.44 5.45 -13.53
N LEU A 266 -13.55 4.52 -14.49
CA LEU A 266 -14.14 3.21 -14.25
C LEU A 266 -13.27 2.40 -13.28
N ALA A 267 -11.95 2.38 -13.48
CA ALA A 267 -11.03 1.70 -12.58
C ALA A 267 -11.19 2.23 -11.14
N ALA A 268 -11.11 3.56 -10.97
CA ALA A 268 -11.19 4.20 -9.67
C ALA A 268 -12.53 4.04 -8.94
N SER A 269 -13.63 3.79 -9.67
CA SER A 269 -14.98 3.55 -9.11
C SER A 269 -15.33 2.07 -8.96
N THR A 270 -14.35 1.18 -9.17
CA THR A 270 -14.53 -0.27 -9.10
C THR A 270 -13.76 -0.85 -7.92
N ALA A 271 -14.25 -1.95 -7.34
CA ALA A 271 -13.45 -2.83 -6.50
C ALA A 271 -13.29 -4.18 -7.20
N VAL A 272 -12.10 -4.78 -7.07
CA VAL A 272 -11.85 -6.15 -7.52
C VAL A 272 -12.09 -7.11 -6.36
N VAL A 273 -12.80 -8.19 -6.64
CA VAL A 273 -13.17 -9.21 -5.67
C VAL A 273 -12.75 -10.57 -6.20
N TYR A 274 -12.09 -11.38 -5.36
CA TYR A 274 -11.83 -12.79 -5.64
C TYR A 274 -12.64 -13.63 -4.67
N VAL A 275 -13.62 -14.39 -5.17
CA VAL A 275 -14.48 -15.29 -4.38
C VAL A 275 -14.87 -16.47 -5.25
N ASN A 276 -15.11 -17.64 -4.63
CA ASN A 276 -15.46 -18.87 -5.36
C ASN A 276 -14.50 -19.15 -6.53
N ASP A 277 -13.21 -18.98 -6.27
CA ASP A 277 -12.11 -19.17 -7.22
C ASP A 277 -12.20 -18.33 -8.51
N THR A 278 -12.96 -17.24 -8.49
CA THR A 278 -13.23 -16.38 -9.64
C THR A 278 -12.94 -14.92 -9.30
N LEU A 279 -12.27 -14.21 -10.22
CA LEU A 279 -12.13 -12.76 -10.16
C LEU A 279 -13.37 -12.08 -10.73
N LEU A 280 -13.86 -11.11 -9.97
CA LEU A 280 -15.04 -10.33 -10.24
C LEU A 280 -14.73 -8.85 -10.01
N VAL A 281 -15.50 -7.98 -10.64
CA VAL A 281 -15.55 -6.55 -10.34
C VAL A 281 -16.90 -6.18 -9.77
N GLN A 282 -16.88 -5.24 -8.83
CA GLN A 282 -18.08 -4.63 -8.26
C GLN A 282 -17.93 -3.12 -8.39
N ARG A 283 -18.88 -2.47 -9.04
CA ARG A 283 -18.90 -1.00 -9.18
C ARG A 283 -19.48 -0.35 -7.94
N TYR A 284 -18.99 0.85 -7.65
CA TYR A 284 -19.42 1.66 -6.52
C TYR A 284 -19.57 3.13 -6.90
N ARG A 285 -20.41 3.82 -6.13
CA ARG A 285 -20.48 5.28 -6.10
C ARG A 285 -19.98 5.77 -4.74
N PRO A 286 -19.21 6.86 -4.71
CA PRO A 286 -18.88 7.52 -3.45
C PRO A 286 -20.16 7.93 -2.72
N SER A 287 -20.21 7.69 -1.41
CA SER A 287 -21.33 8.17 -0.61
C SER A 287 -21.28 9.70 -0.45
N PRO A 288 -22.42 10.40 -0.59
CA PRO A 288 -22.50 11.85 -0.42
C PRO A 288 -22.17 12.30 1.02
N LEU A 289 -22.11 11.41 2.00
CA LEU A 289 -21.72 11.75 3.37
C LEU A 289 -20.23 12.08 3.52
N TYR A 290 -19.40 11.57 2.60
CA TYR A 290 -17.95 11.74 2.61
C TYR A 290 -17.47 12.62 1.45
N ALA A 291 -18.40 13.35 0.82
CA ALA A 291 -18.13 14.33 -0.21
C ALA A 291 -18.93 15.61 0.11
N LEU A 292 -18.38 16.76 -0.26
CA LEU A 292 -19.03 18.06 -0.14
C LEU A 292 -19.49 18.56 -1.51
N PRO A 293 -20.50 19.44 -1.58
CA PRO A 293 -20.98 20.00 -2.84
C PRO A 293 -19.92 20.74 -3.67
N ASN A 294 -18.85 21.23 -3.02
CA ASN A 294 -17.71 21.88 -3.67
C ASN A 294 -16.70 20.89 -4.28
N GLY A 295 -17.00 19.59 -4.27
CA GLY A 295 -16.13 18.54 -4.84
C GLY A 295 -15.07 17.98 -3.90
N CYS A 296 -14.92 18.54 -2.68
CA CYS A 296 -14.05 17.95 -1.66
C CYS A 296 -14.55 16.56 -1.24
N ARG A 297 -13.64 15.59 -1.14
CA ARG A 297 -13.96 14.21 -0.72
C ARG A 297 -12.97 13.67 0.31
N GLN A 298 -13.45 12.87 1.25
CA GLN A 298 -12.59 12.21 2.23
C GLN A 298 -12.01 10.90 1.70
N GLY A 299 -10.82 10.56 2.20
CA GLY A 299 -10.16 9.28 1.96
C GLY A 299 -9.63 8.68 3.26
N ALA A 300 -9.40 7.36 3.25
CA ALA A 300 -8.84 6.64 4.39
C ALA A 300 -7.41 7.07 4.69
N PHE A 301 -6.64 7.38 3.65
CA PHE A 301 -5.25 7.81 3.76
C PHE A 301 -4.78 8.58 2.52
N PHE A 302 -3.72 9.36 2.71
CA PHE A 302 -2.93 9.96 1.64
C PHE A 302 -1.51 9.40 1.66
N HIS A 303 -1.07 8.81 0.55
CA HIS A 303 0.26 8.20 0.37
C HIS A 303 1.21 9.11 -0.41
N PHE A 304 2.39 9.39 0.15
CA PHE A 304 3.38 10.35 -0.34
C PHE A 304 4.34 9.79 -1.41
N GLN A 305 3.82 9.02 -2.36
CA GLN A 305 4.65 8.27 -3.31
C GLN A 305 5.63 9.14 -4.14
N GLU A 306 5.17 10.26 -4.70
CA GLU A 306 6.04 11.14 -5.52
C GLU A 306 7.00 11.98 -4.69
N TRP A 307 6.67 12.28 -3.43
CA TRP A 307 7.56 13.04 -2.55
C TRP A 307 8.88 12.29 -2.34
N LYS A 308 8.84 10.95 -2.22
CA LYS A 308 10.04 10.11 -2.16
C LYS A 308 11.03 10.41 -3.29
N LYS A 309 10.54 10.74 -4.50
CA LYS A 309 11.38 11.04 -5.67
C LYS A 309 12.02 12.42 -5.56
N ALA A 310 11.31 13.42 -5.05
CA ALA A 310 11.84 14.77 -4.84
C ALA A 310 13.03 14.77 -3.85
N TRP A 311 12.96 13.97 -2.79
CA TRP A 311 14.04 13.82 -1.81
C TRP A 311 15.15 12.85 -2.26
N ALA A 312 14.89 11.98 -3.25
CA ALA A 312 15.91 11.07 -3.78
C ALA A 312 16.99 11.77 -4.62
N GLY A 313 16.72 12.99 -5.10
CA GLY A 313 17.66 13.80 -5.89
C GLY A 313 18.75 14.52 -5.09
N GLN A 314 18.67 14.57 -3.75
CA GLN A 314 19.63 15.28 -2.87
C GLN A 314 20.75 14.37 -2.32
N GLY A 315 21.16 13.36 -3.09
CA GLY A 315 22.06 12.31 -2.62
C GLY A 315 21.25 11.18 -2.01
N GLY A 316 21.30 10.02 -2.67
CA GLY A 316 20.42 8.89 -2.40
C GLY A 316 20.30 8.55 -0.92
N TYR A 317 19.07 8.21 -0.51
CA TYR A 317 18.73 7.70 0.82
C TYR A 317 19.75 6.65 1.27
N GLY A 318 20.64 7.09 2.16
CA GLY A 318 21.92 6.47 2.48
C GLY A 318 22.93 7.48 3.04
N ALA A 319 22.80 8.77 2.71
CA ALA A 319 23.46 9.85 3.44
C ALA A 319 22.54 10.38 4.56
N HIS A 320 22.86 10.01 5.80
CA HIS A 320 22.41 10.65 7.05
C HIS A 320 20.90 10.89 7.21
N MET A 321 20.16 9.87 7.66
CA MET A 321 18.89 10.11 8.37
C MET A 321 18.86 9.37 9.70
N THR A 322 19.58 9.96 10.65
CA THR A 322 19.17 10.05 12.04
C THR A 322 19.22 11.53 12.40
N GLY A 323 18.09 12.11 12.80
CA GLY A 323 18.09 13.42 13.46
C GLY A 323 17.43 14.54 12.67
N VAL A 324 16.40 15.08 13.30
CA VAL A 324 16.02 16.49 13.22
C VAL A 324 17.25 17.41 13.40
N GLN A 325 17.24 18.57 12.69
CA GLN A 325 17.93 19.88 12.90
C GLN A 325 19.37 20.15 12.38
N PRO A 326 19.84 21.42 12.18
CA PRO A 326 19.19 22.76 12.22
C PRO A 326 19.52 23.71 11.02
N LEU A 327 18.95 24.93 11.12
CA LEU A 327 19.16 26.17 10.36
C LEU A 327 20.53 26.37 9.67
N GLY A 328 20.53 26.47 8.33
CA GLY A 328 21.66 26.91 7.49
C GLY A 328 21.43 26.59 6.02
N GLU A 329 21.85 27.47 5.10
CA GLU A 329 21.46 27.41 3.68
C GLU A 329 22.07 26.23 2.91
N PRO A 330 21.24 25.36 2.28
CA PRO A 330 21.70 24.38 1.31
C PRO A 330 21.97 25.02 -0.07
N PRO A 331 22.85 24.42 -0.89
CA PRO A 331 23.31 25.02 -2.14
C PRO A 331 22.22 25.06 -3.23
N ARG A 332 22.29 26.12 -4.06
CA ARG A 332 21.31 26.46 -5.09
C ARG A 332 21.34 25.50 -6.28
N TYR A 333 20.28 24.71 -6.42
CA TYR A 333 19.77 24.26 -7.72
C TYR A 333 18.26 24.55 -7.78
N SER A 334 17.81 25.07 -8.92
CA SER A 334 16.48 25.64 -9.15
C SER A 334 15.38 24.58 -9.25
N ALA A 335 15.04 23.94 -8.13
CA ALA A 335 13.73 23.35 -7.94
C ALA A 335 13.03 24.26 -6.93
N ARG A 336 11.97 24.98 -7.34
CA ARG A 336 11.13 25.69 -6.37
C ARG A 336 10.68 24.65 -5.33
N PRO A 337 11.11 24.74 -4.07
CA PRO A 337 10.58 23.90 -3.03
C PRO A 337 9.10 24.25 -2.94
N ARG A 338 8.20 23.28 -3.17
CA ARG A 338 6.81 23.49 -2.76
C ARG A 338 6.83 23.47 -1.24
N ASN A 339 6.81 24.66 -0.64
CA ASN A 339 6.72 24.80 0.80
C ASN A 339 5.40 24.17 1.24
N PHE A 340 5.37 23.48 2.37
CA PHE A 340 4.11 23.10 3.00
C PHE A 340 4.01 23.82 4.33
N THR A 341 2.81 24.23 4.69
CA THR A 341 2.48 24.52 6.08
C THR A 341 1.90 23.25 6.67
N ALA A 342 2.46 22.81 7.80
CA ALA A 342 1.83 21.84 8.67
C ALA A 342 1.52 22.60 9.96
N ASP A 343 0.24 22.84 10.19
CA ASP A 343 -0.26 23.46 11.41
C ASP A 343 -1.36 22.57 12.03
N PRO A 344 -1.88 22.91 13.21
CA PRO A 344 -2.96 22.14 13.84
C PRO A 344 -4.26 22.07 13.02
N GLU A 345 -4.42 22.93 12.02
CA GLU A 345 -5.57 22.99 11.11
C GLU A 345 -5.36 22.18 9.83
N GLY A 346 -4.11 21.90 9.43
CA GLY A 346 -3.76 20.83 8.51
C GLY A 346 -2.43 20.94 7.79
N ILE A 347 -2.28 20.14 6.73
CA ILE A 347 -1.15 20.18 5.81
C ILE A 347 -1.63 20.82 4.51
N ALA A 348 -1.05 21.95 4.11
CA ALA A 348 -1.33 22.59 2.83
C ALA A 348 -0.05 22.68 1.98
N LEU A 349 -0.19 22.44 0.69
CA LEU A 349 0.86 22.69 -0.30
C LEU A 349 0.82 24.18 -0.69
N LEU A 350 1.88 24.92 -0.40
CA LEU A 350 2.05 26.28 -0.91
C LEU A 350 2.61 26.24 -2.34
N PRO A 351 2.16 27.17 -3.23
CA PRO A 351 2.56 27.21 -4.64
C PRO A 351 4.08 27.38 -4.87
#